data_AF-A0A220ITG8-F1
#
_entry.id   AF-A0A220ITG8-F1
#
_cell.length_a   1.000
_cell.length_b   1.000
_cell.length_c   1.000
_cell.angle_alpha   90.00
_cell.angle_beta   90.00
_cell.angle_gamma   90.00
#
_symmetry.space_group_name_H-M   'P 1'
#
loop_
_entity.id
_entity.type
_entity.pdbx_description
1 polymer ?
#
loop_
_entity_poly.entity_id
_entity_poly.type
_entity_poly.pdbx_seq_one_letter_code
_entity_poly.pdbx_strand_id
1 'polypeptide(L)'
;MSNTNEVVNLTKFKTTRELEAFGVRDLTSWKEFQEIRSLLFFPVLPTKESVAKRVERLAEIALAEAKKSGTTTVLVSCPPWMMHSLCAELVYHGLTPVVSFTKKTSEDSLSVIDLVVAA
;
A
#
# COMPACT_ATOMS: atom_id res chain seq x y z
N MET A 1 22.73 13.97 -1.64
CA MET A 1 22.47 12.54 -1.90
C MET A 1 21.04 12.29 -1.46
N SER A 2 20.08 12.25 -2.38
CA SER A 2 18.70 11.93 -2.05
C SER A 2 18.63 10.43 -1.72
N ASN A 3 18.63 10.10 -0.42
CA ASN A 3 18.01 8.85 0.01
C ASN A 3 16.52 8.98 -0.32
N THR A 4 16.14 8.76 -1.56
CA THR A 4 14.75 8.43 -1.88
C THR A 4 14.52 7.08 -1.25
N ASN A 5 13.99 7.08 -0.03
CA ASN A 5 13.51 5.88 0.63
C ASN A 5 12.51 5.24 -0.34
N GLU A 6 12.85 4.05 -0.84
CA GLU A 6 11.92 3.30 -1.68
C GLU A 6 10.63 3.03 -0.90
N VAL A 7 9.53 2.91 -1.63
CA VAL A 7 8.21 2.64 -1.06
C VAL A 7 7.59 1.47 -1.80
N VAL A 8 7.24 0.39 -1.09
CA VAL A 8 6.57 -0.76 -1.69
C VAL A 8 5.10 -0.42 -1.97
N ASN A 9 4.64 -0.64 -3.20
CA ASN A 9 3.26 -0.44 -3.58
C ASN A 9 2.37 -1.62 -3.16
N LEU A 10 1.66 -1.48 -2.03
CA LEU A 10 0.66 -2.45 -1.56
C LEU A 10 -0.76 -2.04 -1.96
N THR A 11 -0.92 -1.47 -3.16
CA THR A 11 -2.23 -1.06 -3.69
C THR A 11 -2.70 -1.99 -4.81
N LYS A 12 -3.97 -1.90 -5.16
CA LYS A 12 -4.56 -2.70 -6.25
C LYS A 12 -4.16 -2.23 -7.66
N PHE A 13 -3.40 -1.16 -7.78
CA PHE A 13 -3.02 -0.54 -9.05
C PHE A 13 -1.52 -0.60 -9.25
N LYS A 14 -1.11 -0.64 -10.52
CA LYS A 14 0.29 -0.51 -10.88
C LYS A 14 0.79 0.90 -10.57
N THR A 15 2.06 1.00 -10.18
CA THR A 15 2.70 2.29 -9.90
C THR A 15 2.68 3.13 -11.18
N THR A 16 2.28 4.40 -11.05
CA THR A 16 2.33 5.39 -12.14
C THR A 16 3.67 6.11 -12.14
N ARG A 17 4.04 6.75 -13.25
CA ARG A 17 5.26 7.58 -13.33
C ARG A 17 5.32 8.66 -12.25
N GLU A 18 4.16 9.20 -11.86
CA GLU A 18 4.06 10.19 -10.79
C GLU A 18 4.44 9.57 -9.45
N LEU A 19 3.89 8.41 -9.10
CA LEU A 19 4.24 7.69 -7.87
C LEU A 19 5.70 7.20 -7.85
N GLU A 20 6.24 6.81 -9.01
CA GLU A 20 7.67 6.46 -9.13
C GLU A 20 8.59 7.63 -8.75
N ALA A 21 8.17 8.87 -9.02
CA ALA A 21 8.93 10.06 -8.62
C ALA A 21 8.98 10.26 -7.09
N PHE A 22 8.03 9.67 -6.36
CA PHE A 22 8.02 9.58 -4.89
C PHE A 22 8.72 8.32 -4.35
N GLY A 23 9.42 7.57 -5.20
CA GLY A 23 10.13 6.35 -4.80
C GLY A 23 9.24 5.11 -4.71
N VAL A 24 7.98 5.18 -5.14
CA VAL A 24 7.09 4.02 -5.14
C VAL A 24 7.52 3.01 -6.20
N ARG A 25 7.58 1.74 -5.81
CA ARG A 25 7.91 0.60 -6.65
C ARG A 25 6.90 -0.52 -6.46
N ASP A 26 6.52 -1.17 -7.55
CA ASP A 26 5.69 -2.37 -7.47
C ASP A 26 6.47 -3.54 -6.86
N LEU A 27 5.73 -4.53 -6.37
CA LEU A 27 6.31 -5.80 -5.95
C LEU A 27 7.04 -6.46 -7.12
N THR A 28 8.16 -7.10 -6.78
CA THR A 28 8.92 -7.95 -7.69
C THR A 28 8.11 -9.15 -8.20
N SER A 29 7.21 -9.69 -7.37
CA SER A 29 6.39 -10.85 -7.70
C SER A 29 5.05 -10.47 -8.36
N TRP A 30 4.88 -10.83 -9.62
CA TRP A 30 3.60 -10.66 -10.33
C TRP A 30 2.46 -11.44 -9.68
N LYS A 31 2.76 -12.63 -9.13
CA LYS A 31 1.77 -13.46 -8.43
C LYS A 31 1.23 -12.75 -7.18
N GLU A 32 2.11 -12.19 -6.36
CA GLU A 32 1.72 -11.45 -5.15
C GLU A 32 0.97 -10.16 -5.51
N PHE A 33 1.36 -9.49 -6.60
CA PHE A 33 0.60 -8.34 -7.13
C PHE A 33 -0.85 -8.71 -7.51
N GLN A 34 -1.06 -9.84 -8.20
CA GLN A 34 -2.43 -10.30 -8.50
C GLN A 34 -3.20 -10.67 -7.23
N GLU A 35 -2.51 -11.22 -6.23
CA GLU A 35 -3.11 -11.55 -4.94
C GLU A 35 -3.58 -10.29 -4.20
N ILE A 36 -2.76 -9.24 -4.13
CA ILE A 36 -3.15 -7.93 -3.54
C ILE A 36 -4.42 -7.40 -4.18
N ARG A 37 -4.54 -7.47 -5.52
CA ARG A 37 -5.75 -7.02 -6.22
C ARG A 37 -7.00 -7.78 -5.78
N SER A 38 -6.88 -9.08 -5.57
CA SER A 38 -7.97 -9.93 -5.05
C SER A 38 -8.28 -9.61 -3.58
N LEU A 39 -7.26 -9.43 -2.75
CA LEU A 39 -7.38 -9.11 -1.33
C LEU A 39 -8.03 -7.73 -1.10
N LEU A 40 -7.83 -6.78 -2.01
CA LEU A 40 -8.42 -5.44 -1.98
C LEU A 40 -9.71 -5.31 -2.82
N PHE A 41 -10.25 -6.43 -3.31
CA PHE A 41 -11.52 -6.47 -4.03
C PHE A 41 -12.64 -6.99 -3.12
N PHE A 42 -13.68 -6.16 -2.95
CA PHE A 42 -14.80 -6.40 -2.05
C PHE A 42 -16.13 -6.26 -2.82
N PRO A 43 -16.60 -7.32 -3.51
CA PRO A 43 -17.84 -7.27 -4.28
C PRO A 43 -19.10 -7.22 -3.41
N VAL A 44 -18.97 -7.67 -2.16
CA VAL A 44 -19.98 -7.60 -1.11
C VAL A 44 -19.33 -7.12 0.17
N LEU A 45 -20.13 -6.62 1.12
CA LEU A 45 -19.62 -6.22 2.41
C LEU A 45 -18.95 -7.42 3.11
N PRO A 46 -17.65 -7.34 3.47
CA PRO A 46 -16.96 -8.44 4.10
C PRO A 46 -17.35 -8.57 5.58
N THR A 47 -17.16 -9.77 6.14
CA THR A 47 -17.25 -9.99 7.59
C THR A 47 -15.97 -9.54 8.28
N LYS A 48 -16.02 -9.26 9.59
CA LYS A 48 -14.83 -8.90 10.38
C LYS A 48 -13.71 -9.94 10.26
N GLU A 49 -14.07 -11.23 10.29
CA GLU A 49 -13.10 -12.33 10.17
C GLU A 49 -12.43 -12.36 8.78
N SER A 50 -13.19 -12.13 7.70
CA SER A 50 -12.60 -12.12 6.36
C SER A 50 -11.71 -10.89 6.13
N VAL A 51 -12.03 -9.75 6.75
CA VAL A 51 -11.14 -8.57 6.77
C VAL A 51 -9.86 -8.88 7.51
N ALA A 52 -9.92 -9.51 8.70
CA ALA A 52 -8.73 -9.87 9.47
C ALA A 52 -7.76 -10.77 8.67
N LYS A 53 -8.27 -11.84 8.05
CA LYS A 53 -7.46 -12.75 7.20
C LYS A 53 -6.83 -12.02 6.01
N ARG A 54 -7.54 -11.05 5.42
CA ARG A 54 -7.00 -10.24 4.31
C ARG A 54 -5.91 -9.28 4.78
N VAL A 55 -6.09 -8.65 5.94
CA VAL A 55 -5.09 -7.76 6.55
C VAL A 55 -3.82 -8.54 6.85
N GLU A 56 -3.93 -9.68 7.52
CA GLU A 56 -2.80 -10.56 7.83
C GLU A 56 -2.05 -10.94 6.54
N ARG A 57 -2.77 -11.41 5.52
CA ARG A 57 -2.15 -11.81 4.25
C ARG A 57 -1.48 -10.64 3.51
N LEU A 58 -2.08 -9.45 3.54
CA LEU A 58 -1.47 -8.25 2.94
C LEU A 58 -0.17 -7.86 3.66
N ALA A 59 -0.15 -7.95 4.99
CA ALA A 59 1.04 -7.67 5.78
C ALA A 59 2.14 -8.71 5.56
N GLU A 60 1.81 -10.00 5.42
CA GLU A 60 2.77 -11.05 5.06
C GLU A 60 3.45 -10.78 3.71
N ILE A 61 2.65 -10.38 2.71
CA ILE A 61 3.17 -10.03 1.38
C ILE A 61 4.12 -8.83 1.49
N ALA A 62 3.72 -7.78 2.22
CA ALA A 62 4.56 -6.61 2.42
C ALA A 62 5.86 -6.95 3.16
N LEU A 63 5.79 -7.79 4.20
CA LEU A 63 6.94 -8.24 4.97
C LEU A 63 7.89 -9.09 4.14
N ALA A 64 7.35 -9.99 3.31
CA ALA A 64 8.16 -10.79 2.38
C ALA A 64 8.90 -9.90 1.39
N GLU A 65 8.25 -8.86 0.86
CA GLU A 65 8.89 -7.91 -0.04
C GLU A 65 9.93 -7.04 0.67
N ALA A 66 9.65 -6.61 1.90
CA ALA A 66 10.61 -5.88 2.74
C ALA A 66 11.86 -6.70 3.03
N LYS A 67 11.72 -8.02 3.29
CA LYS A 67 12.87 -8.92 3.49
C LYS A 67 13.74 -9.07 2.24
N LYS A 68 13.16 -9.00 1.04
CA LYS A 68 13.90 -9.08 -0.23
C LYS A 68 14.61 -7.78 -0.57
N SER A 69 13.94 -6.65 -0.38
CA SER A 69 14.38 -5.33 -0.84
C SER A 69 15.11 -4.50 0.21
N GLY A 70 14.88 -4.78 1.50
CA GLY A 70 15.29 -3.91 2.62
C GLY A 70 14.34 -2.74 2.86
N THR A 71 13.28 -2.60 2.06
CA THR A 71 12.37 -1.45 2.11
C THR A 71 11.25 -1.65 3.11
N THR A 72 11.14 -0.76 4.09
CA THR A 72 10.13 -0.85 5.16
C THR A 72 8.94 0.09 4.96
N THR A 73 9.04 1.06 4.05
CA THR A 73 7.93 1.99 3.76
C THR A 73 6.96 1.37 2.76
N VAL A 74 5.66 1.42 3.04
CA VAL A 74 4.64 0.73 2.26
C VAL A 74 3.49 1.67 1.92
N LEU A 75 3.26 1.92 0.63
CA LEU A 75 2.10 2.67 0.17
C LEU A 75 0.85 1.80 0.28
N VAL A 76 -0.14 2.28 1.03
CA VAL A 76 -1.42 1.61 1.22
C VAL A 76 -2.57 2.41 0.63
N SER A 77 -3.55 1.69 0.06
CA SER A 77 -4.81 2.27 -0.38
C SER A 77 -5.90 1.21 -0.26
N CYS A 78 -6.74 1.35 0.75
CA CYS A 78 -7.84 0.42 1.04
C CYS A 78 -9.06 1.20 1.57
N PRO A 79 -10.25 0.57 1.65
CA PRO A 79 -11.44 1.21 2.19
C PRO A 79 -11.22 1.74 3.63
N PRO A 80 -11.85 2.87 4.03
CA PRO A 80 -11.62 3.48 5.34
C PRO A 80 -11.82 2.54 6.55
N TRP A 81 -12.78 1.62 6.46
CA TRP A 81 -13.09 0.65 7.51
C TRP A 81 -12.04 -0.46 7.67
N MET A 82 -11.10 -0.61 6.72
CA MET A 82 -9.98 -1.55 6.78
C MET A 82 -8.66 -0.86 7.17
N MET A 83 -8.56 0.46 6.92
CA MET A 83 -7.31 1.22 6.99
C MET A 83 -6.60 1.08 8.34
N HIS A 84 -7.34 1.28 9.43
CA HIS A 84 -6.78 1.21 10.78
C HIS A 84 -6.17 -0.16 11.08
N SER A 85 -6.88 -1.25 10.77
CA SER A 85 -6.40 -2.62 10.98
C SER A 85 -5.18 -2.95 10.12
N LEU A 86 -5.18 -2.53 8.85
CA LEU A 86 -4.03 -2.76 7.97
C LEU A 86 -2.79 -1.99 8.45
N CYS A 87 -2.94 -0.73 8.83
CA CYS A 87 -1.82 0.06 9.33
C CYS A 87 -1.25 -0.52 10.64
N ALA A 88 -2.11 -0.92 11.57
CA ALA A 88 -1.69 -1.53 12.83
C ALA A 88 -0.89 -2.83 12.59
N GLU A 89 -1.34 -3.69 11.69
CA GLU A 89 -0.64 -4.93 11.35
C GLU A 89 0.72 -4.65 10.69
N LEU A 90 0.79 -3.71 9.75
CA LEU A 90 2.05 -3.33 9.12
C LEU A 90 3.05 -2.77 10.15
N VAL A 91 2.61 -1.89 11.05
CA VAL A 91 3.44 -1.34 12.13
C VAL A 91 3.92 -2.44 13.09
N TYR A 92 3.06 -3.41 13.42
CA TYR A 92 3.43 -4.55 14.24
C TYR A 92 4.61 -5.35 13.63
N HIS A 93 4.67 -5.46 12.30
CA HIS A 93 5.79 -6.10 11.59
C HIS A 93 6.97 -5.15 11.29
N GLY A 94 6.99 -3.95 11.87
CA GLY A 94 8.07 -2.96 11.69
C GLY A 94 8.05 -2.25 10.33
N LEU A 95 6.91 -2.26 9.64
CA LEU A 95 6.70 -1.55 8.37
C LEU A 95 6.06 -0.19 8.63
N THR A 96 6.37 0.79 7.79
CA THR A 96 5.84 2.16 7.86
C THR A 96 4.78 2.37 6.78
N PRO A 97 3.48 2.30 7.09
CA PRO A 97 2.43 2.56 6.12
C PRO A 97 2.36 4.05 5.77
N VAL A 98 2.26 4.35 4.47
CA VAL A 98 2.05 5.71 3.95
C VAL A 98 0.85 5.74 3.00
N VAL A 99 0.24 6.91 2.88
CA VAL A 99 -0.85 7.20 1.93
C VAL A 99 -0.48 8.35 1.02
N SER A 100 -1.04 8.37 -0.19
CA SER A 100 -0.85 9.50 -1.10
C SER A 100 -1.75 10.67 -0.71
N PHE A 101 -1.13 11.82 -0.43
CA PHE A 101 -1.83 13.09 -0.31
C PHE A 101 -1.93 13.72 -1.71
N THR A 102 -3.16 14.00 -2.15
CA THR A 102 -3.42 14.47 -3.52
C THR A 102 -4.07 15.84 -3.55
N LYS A 103 -3.75 16.62 -4.59
CA LYS A 103 -4.40 17.88 -4.91
C LYS A 103 -5.34 17.69 -6.09
N LYS A 104 -6.54 18.28 -6.01
CA LYS A 104 -7.36 18.50 -7.21
C LYS A 104 -6.73 19.57 -8.10
N THR A 105 -6.39 19.21 -9.33
CA THR A 105 -5.75 20.11 -10.31
C THR A 105 -6.71 20.55 -11.40
N SER A 106 -7.75 19.76 -11.70
CA SER A 106 -8.89 20.12 -12.56
C SER A 106 -10.16 19.39 -12.08
N GLU A 107 -11.30 19.55 -12.75
CA GLU A 107 -12.55 18.86 -12.37
C GLU A 107 -12.38 17.33 -12.24
N ASP A 108 -11.54 16.74 -13.10
CA ASP A 108 -11.35 15.29 -13.23
C ASP A 108 -9.91 14.80 -12.94
N SER A 109 -9.00 15.67 -12.51
CA SER A 109 -7.60 15.29 -12.26
C SER A 109 -7.15 15.52 -10.82
N LEU A 110 -6.48 14.51 -10.27
CA LEU A 110 -5.75 14.55 -9.02
C LEU A 110 -4.26 14.40 -9.30
N SER A 111 -3.42 15.14 -8.59
CA SER A 111 -1.96 15.00 -8.63
C SER A 111 -1.44 14.68 -7.23
N VAL A 112 -0.45 13.80 -7.13
CA VAL A 112 0.20 13.44 -5.87
C VAL A 112 1.10 14.58 -5.43
N ILE A 113 0.89 15.07 -4.21
CA ILE A 113 1.70 16.13 -3.60
C ILE A 113 2.77 15.51 -2.69
N ASP A 114 2.39 14.51 -1.91
CA ASP A 114 3.25 13.92 -0.89
C ASP A 114 2.81 12.50 -0.51
N LEU A 115 3.70 11.78 0.16
CA LEU A 115 3.41 10.53 0.86
C LEU A 115 3.46 10.77 2.37
N VAL A 116 2.33 10.59 3.03
CA VAL A 116 2.19 10.90 4.47
C VAL A 116 2.06 9.61 5.26
N VAL A 117 2.72 9.54 6.40
CA VAL A 117 2.61 8.40 7.32
C VAL A 117 1.16 8.24 7.77
N ALA A 118 0.65 7.02 7.69
CA ALA A 118 -0.75 6.69 7.93
C ALA A 118 -1.05 6.21 9.36
N ALA A 119 -0.01 5.99 10.17
CA ALA A 119 -0.06 5.48 11.54
C ALA A 119 0.54 6.46 12.54
#